data_AF-A0A5C2S5Z0-F1
#
_entry.id   AF-A0A5C2S5Z0-F1
#
_cell.length_a   1.000
_cell.length_b   1.000
_cell.length_c   1.000
_cell.angle_alpha   90.00
_cell.angle_beta   90.00
_cell.angle_gamma   90.00
#
_symmetry.space_group_name_H-M   'P 1'
#
loop_
_entity.id
_entity.type
_entity.pdbx_description
1 polymer ?
#
loop_
_entity_poly.entity_id
_entity_poly.type
_entity_poly.pdbx_seq_one_letter_code
_entity_poly.pdbx_strand_id
1 'polypeptide(L)'
;MPDRRSVTKLILGHNDLGDSGCEELFGFLSSNTGCSYQISQIHLNTGNRGLLDISRYLQDNTNAFVGDPDVAMVFVLAINSSRLETLSLTTNPGLTDTFVAHFFPLLSAPTFHEIHLSVAVLTHESAPHIVECITSSRCQLHTLKVTGINSASELLQKLELFATTLNDPQDKSDVYSGDDEGEAKGSIRRWPDSDAERKRILTRNSTLKHLVEKEALALLRYSRALLLRPKRRDSGFPHRSVFSPFSESCVCAASATLLTVTSVGQPVAPSLSSSTKYSPWAKLPTKLQLHILSFLAPMLSRAQRIRIFTYASSPSTLPALPEPASAQCGPGTPAASGPLGTGLDGGLTFWRRATNTYGGSMGGYANGKRMGAGNRDSVMYRRREADRAQWLKSVRCSAFELEKEEEEETR
;
A
#
# COMPACT_ATOMS: atom_id res chain seq x y z
N MET A 1 -17.28 -37.99 -13.78
CA MET A 1 -17.13 -36.89 -14.77
C MET A 1 -15.90 -36.09 -14.40
N PRO A 2 -15.03 -35.70 -15.33
CA PRO A 2 -13.91 -34.81 -15.01
C PRO A 2 -14.43 -33.40 -14.72
N ASP A 3 -13.92 -32.77 -13.66
CA ASP A 3 -14.21 -31.36 -13.37
C ASP A 3 -13.71 -30.50 -14.53
N ARG A 4 -14.65 -29.92 -15.27
CA ARG A 4 -14.32 -28.96 -16.34
C ARG A 4 -13.79 -27.70 -15.67
N ARG A 5 -12.51 -27.40 -15.90
CA ARG A 5 -11.82 -26.21 -15.39
C ARG A 5 -12.70 -24.97 -15.63
N SER A 6 -13.08 -24.28 -14.56
CA SER A 6 -13.89 -23.07 -14.65
C SER A 6 -13.08 -21.98 -15.37
N VAL A 7 -13.57 -21.57 -16.54
CA VAL A 7 -13.00 -20.42 -17.26
C VAL A 7 -13.44 -19.17 -16.52
N THR A 8 -12.53 -18.59 -15.73
CA THR A 8 -12.77 -17.35 -14.96
C THR A 8 -12.31 -16.10 -15.70
N LYS A 9 -11.44 -16.24 -16.70
CA LYS A 9 -10.89 -15.14 -17.49
C LYS A 9 -11.04 -15.42 -18.99
N LEU A 10 -11.56 -14.43 -19.70
CA LEU A 10 -11.76 -14.43 -21.15
C LEU A 10 -10.95 -13.28 -21.75
N ILE A 11 -9.97 -13.60 -22.61
CA ILE A 11 -9.11 -12.61 -23.27
C ILE A 11 -9.34 -12.72 -24.77
N LEU A 12 -10.03 -11.74 -25.35
CA LEU A 12 -10.38 -11.72 -26.78
C LEU A 12 -9.99 -10.40 -27.48
N GLY A 13 -9.34 -9.45 -26.79
CA GLY A 13 -8.99 -8.12 -27.33
C GLY A 13 -8.10 -8.07 -28.58
N HIS A 14 -7.51 -9.20 -28.99
CA HIS A 14 -6.76 -9.36 -30.26
C HIS A 14 -7.55 -10.10 -31.35
N ASN A 15 -8.88 -10.21 -31.24
CA ASN A 15 -9.75 -10.82 -32.24
C ASN A 15 -10.68 -9.77 -32.86
N ASP A 16 -10.88 -9.83 -34.17
CA ASP A 16 -11.85 -9.01 -34.90
C ASP A 16 -13.30 -9.48 -34.69
N LEU A 17 -13.73 -9.58 -33.42
CA LEU A 17 -15.12 -9.84 -33.05
C LEU A 17 -16.05 -8.73 -33.55
N GLY A 18 -15.57 -7.49 -33.53
CA GLY A 18 -16.38 -6.29 -33.77
C GLY A 18 -17.57 -6.21 -32.81
N ASP A 19 -18.57 -5.42 -33.19
CA ASP A 19 -19.80 -5.30 -32.40
C ASP A 19 -20.64 -6.60 -32.43
N SER A 20 -20.78 -7.25 -33.58
CA SER A 20 -21.59 -8.47 -33.72
C SER A 20 -21.08 -9.65 -32.90
N GLY A 21 -19.75 -9.81 -32.79
CA GLY A 21 -19.14 -10.84 -31.94
C GLY A 21 -19.26 -10.52 -30.44
N CYS A 22 -19.45 -9.25 -30.08
CA CYS A 22 -19.81 -8.87 -28.71
C CYS A 22 -21.29 -9.14 -28.42
N GLU A 23 -22.20 -8.83 -29.36
CA GLU A 23 -23.64 -9.12 -29.24
C GLU A 23 -23.91 -10.62 -29.06
N GLU A 24 -23.27 -11.48 -29.86
CA GLU A 24 -23.32 -12.95 -29.69
C GLU A 24 -22.67 -13.41 -28.37
N LEU A 25 -21.52 -12.84 -27.98
CA LEU A 25 -20.85 -13.19 -26.72
C LEU A 25 -21.71 -12.83 -25.50
N PHE A 26 -22.27 -11.63 -25.44
CA PHE A 26 -23.07 -11.19 -24.30
C PHE A 26 -24.48 -11.78 -24.33
N GLY A 27 -25.05 -12.06 -25.51
CA GLY A 27 -26.23 -12.91 -25.64
C GLY A 27 -26.00 -14.32 -25.10
N PHE A 28 -24.86 -14.94 -25.42
CA PHE A 28 -24.47 -16.23 -24.84
C PHE A 28 -24.26 -16.14 -23.32
N LEU A 29 -23.51 -15.15 -22.82
CA LEU A 29 -23.24 -14.97 -21.39
C LEU A 29 -24.52 -14.69 -20.57
N SER A 30 -25.50 -14.00 -21.15
CA SER A 30 -26.83 -13.76 -20.55
C SER A 30 -27.73 -15.01 -20.57
N SER A 31 -27.43 -16.01 -21.40
CA SER A 31 -28.20 -17.26 -21.45
C SER A 31 -27.98 -18.12 -20.20
N ASN A 32 -28.96 -19.00 -19.90
CA ASN A 32 -28.85 -19.99 -18.83
C ASN A 32 -27.56 -20.84 -18.91
N THR A 33 -27.04 -21.07 -20.12
CA THR A 33 -25.78 -21.79 -20.34
C THR A 33 -24.58 -20.92 -20.00
N GLY A 34 -24.53 -19.68 -20.47
CA GLY A 34 -23.44 -18.74 -20.22
C GLY A 34 -23.34 -18.32 -18.75
N CYS A 35 -24.47 -18.10 -18.09
CA CYS A 35 -24.54 -17.80 -16.65
C CYS A 35 -23.98 -18.91 -15.74
N SER A 36 -23.76 -20.13 -16.26
CA SER A 36 -23.07 -21.20 -15.51
C SER A 36 -21.54 -21.03 -15.46
N TYR A 37 -20.96 -20.18 -16.31
CA TYR A 37 -19.53 -19.88 -16.35
C TYR A 37 -19.21 -18.72 -15.41
N GLN A 38 -18.33 -18.97 -14.42
CA GLN A 38 -17.91 -17.96 -13.42
C GLN A 38 -16.84 -17.01 -13.98
N ILE A 39 -17.12 -16.37 -15.12
CA ILE A 39 -16.21 -15.42 -15.76
C ILE A 39 -16.22 -14.11 -14.97
N SER A 40 -15.08 -13.77 -14.36
CA SER A 40 -14.87 -12.57 -13.56
C SER A 40 -14.02 -11.51 -14.27
N GLN A 41 -13.33 -11.86 -15.35
CA GLN A 41 -12.54 -10.93 -16.15
C GLN A 41 -12.79 -11.15 -17.64
N ILE A 42 -13.19 -10.10 -18.35
CA ILE A 42 -13.36 -10.10 -19.81
C ILE A 42 -12.50 -8.96 -20.38
N HIS A 43 -11.58 -9.27 -21.28
CA HIS A 43 -10.75 -8.31 -22.01
C HIS A 43 -11.16 -8.35 -23.48
N LEU A 44 -11.93 -7.36 -23.93
CA LEU A 44 -12.41 -7.22 -25.30
C LEU A 44 -11.88 -5.93 -25.93
N ASN A 45 -11.85 -5.90 -27.26
CA ASN A 45 -11.86 -4.66 -28.04
C ASN A 45 -13.25 -4.58 -28.67
N THR A 46 -14.04 -3.57 -28.32
CA THR A 46 -15.44 -3.43 -28.76
C THR A 46 -15.65 -2.08 -29.42
N GLY A 47 -16.58 -2.03 -30.38
CA GLY A 47 -17.16 -0.78 -30.80
C GLY A 47 -18.29 -0.35 -29.87
N ASN A 48 -19.07 0.60 -30.36
CA ASN A 48 -20.14 1.28 -29.63
C ASN A 48 -21.33 0.36 -29.32
N ARG A 49 -21.63 -0.60 -30.20
CA ARG A 49 -22.74 -1.56 -30.00
C ARG A 49 -22.29 -2.72 -29.11
N GLY A 50 -21.04 -3.16 -29.19
CA GLY A 50 -20.49 -4.11 -28.22
C GLY A 50 -20.41 -3.53 -26.80
N LEU A 51 -20.11 -2.23 -26.65
CA LEU A 51 -20.22 -1.53 -25.36
C LEU A 51 -21.68 -1.43 -24.87
N LEU A 52 -22.62 -1.27 -25.80
CA LEU A 52 -24.04 -1.35 -25.47
C LEU A 52 -24.44 -2.76 -25.01
N ASP A 53 -23.97 -3.81 -25.65
CA ASP A 53 -24.23 -5.20 -25.25
C ASP A 53 -23.55 -5.58 -23.91
N ILE A 54 -22.38 -5.01 -23.61
CA ILE A 54 -21.82 -5.00 -22.25
C ILE A 54 -22.81 -4.32 -21.28
N SER A 55 -23.33 -3.14 -21.62
CA SER A 55 -24.28 -2.44 -20.75
C SER A 55 -25.62 -3.17 -20.61
N ARG A 56 -26.05 -3.94 -21.62
CA ARG A 56 -27.24 -4.81 -21.57
C ARG A 56 -27.01 -5.99 -20.62
N TYR A 57 -25.90 -6.71 -20.78
CA TYR A 57 -25.45 -7.76 -19.85
C TYR A 57 -25.31 -7.26 -18.39
N LEU A 58 -25.11 -5.95 -18.19
CA LEU A 58 -25.09 -5.31 -16.89
C LEU A 58 -26.43 -4.64 -16.47
N GLN A 59 -27.43 -4.47 -17.36
CA GLN A 59 -28.58 -3.58 -17.09
C GLN A 59 -29.82 -3.60 -18.04
N ASP A 60 -29.72 -4.10 -19.27
CA ASP A 60 -30.73 -4.06 -20.36
C ASP A 60 -31.33 -2.67 -20.73
N ASN A 61 -30.63 -1.85 -21.54
CA ASN A 61 -31.28 -1.01 -22.59
C ASN A 61 -30.34 -0.50 -23.73
N THR A 62 -30.75 0.52 -24.51
CA THR A 62 -30.27 0.75 -25.91
C THR A 62 -29.78 2.18 -26.26
N ASN A 63 -28.62 2.31 -26.93
CA ASN A 63 -28.33 3.12 -28.15
C ASN A 63 -26.82 3.35 -28.43
N ALA A 64 -26.46 4.05 -29.52
CA ALA A 64 -25.10 4.09 -30.08
C ALA A 64 -24.16 5.11 -29.41
N PHE A 65 -23.05 4.62 -28.85
CA PHE A 65 -22.14 5.34 -27.97
C PHE A 65 -21.17 6.36 -28.64
N VAL A 66 -21.66 7.53 -29.06
CA VAL A 66 -20.80 8.63 -29.58
C VAL A 66 -20.30 9.55 -28.44
N GLY A 67 -20.01 8.99 -27.27
CA GLY A 67 -19.92 9.77 -26.02
C GLY A 67 -21.27 10.40 -25.61
N ASP A 68 -22.36 9.85 -26.15
CA ASP A 68 -23.75 10.29 -25.96
C ASP A 68 -24.12 10.32 -24.46
N PRO A 69 -24.60 11.47 -23.92
CA PRO A 69 -25.04 11.62 -22.53
C PRO A 69 -25.98 10.51 -22.03
N ASP A 70 -26.95 10.08 -22.85
CA ASP A 70 -27.94 9.09 -22.43
C ASP A 70 -27.30 7.69 -22.28
N VAL A 71 -26.45 7.29 -23.24
CA VAL A 71 -25.71 6.03 -23.16
C VAL A 71 -24.66 6.06 -22.04
N ALA A 72 -24.02 7.21 -21.80
CA ALA A 72 -23.11 7.40 -20.67
C ALA A 72 -23.84 7.25 -19.32
N MET A 73 -25.04 7.83 -19.18
CA MET A 73 -25.88 7.71 -17.99
C MET A 73 -26.33 6.25 -17.75
N VAL A 74 -26.81 5.55 -18.78
CA VAL A 74 -27.14 4.11 -18.72
C VAL A 74 -25.93 3.32 -18.25
N PHE A 75 -24.77 3.50 -18.90
CA PHE A 75 -23.54 2.78 -18.56
C PHE A 75 -23.05 3.03 -17.11
N VAL A 76 -23.17 4.26 -16.58
CA VAL A 76 -22.89 4.53 -15.17
C VAL A 76 -23.87 3.82 -14.24
N LEU A 77 -25.17 3.89 -14.54
CA LEU A 77 -26.19 3.23 -13.71
C LEU A 77 -25.97 1.70 -13.70
N ALA A 78 -25.56 1.12 -14.84
CA ALA A 78 -25.14 -0.27 -14.96
C ALA A 78 -23.95 -0.60 -14.05
N ILE A 79 -22.87 0.21 -14.09
CA ILE A 79 -21.70 0.07 -13.21
C ILE A 79 -22.10 0.20 -11.73
N ASN A 80 -22.98 1.14 -11.40
CA ASN A 80 -23.48 1.36 -10.03
C ASN A 80 -24.27 0.16 -9.47
N SER A 81 -24.97 -0.61 -10.31
CA SER A 81 -25.62 -1.88 -9.93
C SER A 81 -24.73 -3.12 -10.04
N SER A 82 -23.58 -3.01 -10.72
CA SER A 82 -22.69 -4.14 -10.98
C SER A 82 -21.82 -4.54 -9.76
N ARG A 83 -20.99 -5.57 -9.97
CA ARG A 83 -19.85 -5.89 -9.08
C ARG A 83 -18.50 -5.60 -9.76
N LEU A 84 -18.46 -4.67 -10.71
CA LEU A 84 -17.25 -4.34 -11.45
C LEU A 84 -16.23 -3.69 -10.51
N GLU A 85 -15.01 -4.22 -10.47
CA GLU A 85 -13.90 -3.68 -9.67
C GLU A 85 -12.96 -2.78 -10.48
N THR A 86 -12.73 -3.15 -11.75
CA THR A 86 -11.80 -2.51 -12.68
C THR A 86 -12.47 -2.30 -14.05
N LEU A 87 -12.36 -1.08 -14.61
CA LEU A 87 -12.78 -0.75 -15.98
C LEU A 87 -11.61 -0.15 -16.75
N SER A 88 -11.42 -0.56 -18.01
CA SER A 88 -10.39 -0.03 -18.90
C SER A 88 -11.00 0.50 -20.19
N LEU A 89 -11.30 1.80 -20.21
CA LEU A 89 -11.71 2.53 -21.42
C LEU A 89 -10.47 3.13 -22.10
N THR A 90 -9.64 2.24 -22.63
CA THR A 90 -8.45 2.58 -23.42
C THR A 90 -8.81 2.65 -24.91
N THR A 91 -8.01 3.36 -25.71
CA THR A 91 -8.08 3.37 -27.19
C THR A 91 -9.45 3.72 -27.80
N ASN A 92 -10.28 4.47 -27.06
CA ASN A 92 -11.63 4.88 -27.47
C ASN A 92 -11.66 6.38 -27.80
N PRO A 93 -11.47 6.81 -29.07
CA PRO A 93 -11.40 8.23 -29.44
C PRO A 93 -12.72 8.99 -29.32
N GLY A 94 -13.87 8.29 -29.23
CA GLY A 94 -15.19 8.90 -29.03
C GLY A 94 -15.49 9.36 -27.59
N LEU A 95 -14.62 9.08 -26.62
CA LEU A 95 -14.80 9.44 -25.21
C LEU A 95 -14.38 10.88 -24.93
N THR A 96 -15.12 11.84 -25.49
CA THR A 96 -14.88 13.28 -25.29
C THR A 96 -15.14 13.73 -23.86
N ASP A 97 -14.82 15.00 -23.55
CA ASP A 97 -15.12 15.61 -22.25
C ASP A 97 -16.63 15.48 -21.87
N THR A 98 -17.53 15.46 -22.85
CA THR A 98 -18.96 15.20 -22.67
C THR A 98 -19.22 13.89 -21.93
N PHE A 99 -18.56 12.79 -22.33
CA PHE A 99 -18.69 11.52 -21.63
C PHE A 99 -18.26 11.67 -20.16
N VAL A 100 -17.15 12.34 -19.89
CA VAL A 100 -16.67 12.57 -18.52
C VAL A 100 -17.63 13.42 -17.69
N ALA A 101 -18.22 14.46 -18.28
CA ALA A 101 -19.19 15.35 -17.64
C ALA A 101 -20.47 14.64 -17.20
N HIS A 102 -20.92 13.62 -17.93
CA HIS A 102 -22.06 12.79 -17.53
C HIS A 102 -21.66 11.56 -16.68
N PHE A 103 -20.47 10.99 -16.93
CA PHE A 103 -20.01 9.77 -16.28
C PHE A 103 -19.67 9.98 -14.79
N PHE A 104 -18.77 10.92 -14.50
CA PHE A 104 -18.19 11.06 -13.16
C PHE A 104 -19.15 11.60 -12.08
N PRO A 105 -20.02 12.59 -12.34
CA PRO A 105 -20.96 13.07 -11.33
C PRO A 105 -22.02 12.04 -10.91
N LEU A 106 -22.33 11.06 -11.77
CA LEU A 106 -23.28 9.97 -11.49
C LEU A 106 -22.63 8.72 -10.89
N LEU A 107 -21.30 8.59 -10.97
CA LEU A 107 -20.57 7.42 -10.50
C LEU A 107 -20.68 7.25 -8.97
N SER A 108 -21.18 6.09 -8.55
CA SER A 108 -21.50 5.78 -7.15
C SER A 108 -21.45 4.28 -6.85
N ALA A 109 -20.56 3.54 -7.54
CA ALA A 109 -20.42 2.10 -7.43
C ALA A 109 -19.52 1.70 -6.23
N PRO A 110 -20.02 0.97 -5.23
CA PRO A 110 -19.28 0.71 -3.98
C PRO A 110 -18.17 -0.35 -4.12
N THR A 111 -18.17 -1.14 -5.19
CA THR A 111 -17.12 -2.13 -5.51
C THR A 111 -16.09 -1.61 -6.52
N PHE A 112 -16.26 -0.39 -7.03
CA PHE A 112 -15.50 0.09 -8.18
C PHE A 112 -14.27 0.87 -7.73
N HIS A 113 -13.10 0.27 -7.92
CA HIS A 113 -11.84 0.74 -7.33
C HIS A 113 -10.83 1.23 -8.37
N GLU A 114 -10.92 0.77 -9.62
CA GLU A 114 -9.94 1.12 -10.66
C GLU A 114 -10.59 1.49 -11.99
N ILE A 115 -10.22 2.66 -12.52
CA ILE A 115 -10.62 3.08 -13.88
C ILE A 115 -9.42 3.58 -14.67
N HIS A 116 -9.23 3.04 -15.87
CA HIS A 116 -8.27 3.54 -16.85
C HIS A 116 -9.04 4.23 -17.97
N LEU A 117 -8.67 5.48 -18.27
CA LEU A 117 -9.16 6.28 -19.38
C LEU A 117 -7.95 6.64 -20.25
N SER A 118 -7.73 5.91 -21.34
CA SER A 118 -6.69 6.27 -22.31
C SER A 118 -7.34 6.81 -23.58
N VAL A 119 -7.50 8.13 -23.60
CA VAL A 119 -8.27 8.86 -24.61
C VAL A 119 -7.48 10.07 -25.06
N ALA A 120 -7.21 10.16 -26.36
CA ALA A 120 -6.45 11.25 -26.97
C ALA A 120 -7.19 12.60 -27.09
N VAL A 121 -8.41 12.70 -26.55
CA VAL A 121 -9.38 13.79 -26.80
C VAL A 121 -9.96 14.38 -25.51
N LEU A 122 -9.50 13.97 -24.32
CA LEU A 122 -9.86 14.66 -23.07
C LEU A 122 -9.08 15.97 -22.97
N THR A 123 -9.80 17.06 -22.72
CA THR A 123 -9.23 18.40 -22.52
C THR A 123 -9.32 18.80 -21.05
N HIS A 124 -9.04 20.07 -20.76
CA HIS A 124 -9.18 20.61 -19.40
C HIS A 124 -10.63 20.71 -18.91
N GLU A 125 -11.64 20.61 -19.78
CA GLU A 125 -13.07 20.64 -19.39
C GLU A 125 -13.48 19.38 -18.62
N SER A 126 -12.83 18.24 -18.85
CA SER A 126 -12.99 17.03 -18.01
C SER A 126 -12.56 17.21 -16.55
N ALA A 127 -11.65 18.14 -16.26
CA ALA A 127 -11.02 18.29 -14.95
C ALA A 127 -11.99 18.52 -13.77
N PRO A 128 -12.92 19.50 -13.81
CA PRO A 128 -13.86 19.73 -12.71
C PRO A 128 -14.68 18.49 -12.35
N HIS A 129 -15.18 17.73 -13.34
CA HIS A 129 -16.01 16.55 -13.11
C HIS A 129 -15.21 15.39 -12.47
N ILE A 130 -13.96 15.20 -12.90
CA ILE A 130 -13.03 14.23 -12.30
C ILE A 130 -12.69 14.64 -10.85
N VAL A 131 -12.40 15.92 -10.61
CA VAL A 131 -12.13 16.48 -9.26
C VAL A 131 -13.35 16.31 -8.35
N GLU A 132 -14.55 16.63 -8.82
CA GLU A 132 -15.80 16.52 -8.07
C GLU A 132 -16.04 15.06 -7.64
N CYS A 133 -15.87 14.11 -8.56
CA CYS A 133 -16.00 12.70 -8.21
C CYS A 133 -14.96 12.26 -7.17
N ILE A 134 -13.67 12.58 -7.33
CA ILE A 134 -12.61 12.13 -6.39
C ILE A 134 -12.77 12.78 -5.00
N THR A 135 -13.27 14.01 -4.93
CA THR A 135 -13.50 14.72 -3.66
C THR A 135 -14.85 14.37 -3.02
N SER A 136 -15.82 13.88 -3.80
CA SER A 136 -17.11 13.36 -3.35
C SER A 136 -16.94 12.10 -2.49
N SER A 137 -17.61 12.08 -1.33
CA SER A 137 -17.64 10.93 -0.40
C SER A 137 -18.28 9.66 -0.96
N ARG A 138 -18.89 9.72 -2.15
CA ARG A 138 -19.43 8.57 -2.90
C ARG A 138 -18.33 7.73 -3.54
N CYS A 139 -17.19 8.34 -3.87
CA CYS A 139 -16.15 7.71 -4.67
C CYS A 139 -15.31 6.70 -3.86
N GLN A 140 -15.20 5.49 -4.38
CA GLN A 140 -14.32 4.43 -3.85
C GLN A 140 -13.09 4.18 -4.74
N LEU A 141 -12.87 4.98 -5.80
CA LEU A 141 -11.72 4.80 -6.69
C LEU A 141 -10.40 4.91 -5.91
N HIS A 142 -9.63 3.82 -5.95
CA HIS A 142 -8.27 3.74 -5.43
C HIS A 142 -7.24 4.06 -6.52
N THR A 143 -7.56 3.75 -7.78
CA THR A 143 -6.69 3.95 -8.93
C THR A 143 -7.44 4.61 -10.07
N LEU A 144 -7.10 5.87 -10.37
CA LEU A 144 -7.48 6.55 -11.59
C LEU A 144 -6.25 6.69 -12.49
N LYS A 145 -6.26 6.06 -13.67
CA LYS A 145 -5.22 6.26 -14.69
C LYS A 145 -5.84 7.02 -15.87
N VAL A 146 -5.55 8.31 -16.00
CA VAL A 146 -5.93 9.08 -17.21
C VAL A 146 -4.68 9.34 -18.05
N THR A 147 -4.72 8.94 -19.31
CA THR A 147 -3.65 9.11 -20.30
C THR A 147 -4.21 9.67 -21.60
N GLY A 148 -3.43 10.51 -22.30
CA GLY A 148 -3.84 11.16 -23.55
C GLY A 148 -4.38 12.58 -23.42
N ILE A 149 -4.54 13.12 -22.20
CA ILE A 149 -4.84 14.55 -21.99
C ILE A 149 -3.62 15.37 -22.47
N ASN A 150 -3.78 16.17 -23.52
CA ASN A 150 -2.68 17.00 -24.04
C ASN A 150 -2.24 18.10 -23.06
N SER A 151 -3.11 18.47 -22.11
CA SER A 151 -2.85 19.33 -20.95
C SER A 151 -2.68 18.55 -19.63
N ALA A 152 -2.22 17.30 -19.67
CA ALA A 152 -2.10 16.42 -18.48
C ALA A 152 -1.32 17.04 -17.31
N SER A 153 -0.33 17.91 -17.57
CA SER A 153 0.41 18.62 -16.52
C SER A 153 -0.51 19.53 -15.68
N GLU A 154 -1.41 20.27 -16.30
CA GLU A 154 -2.33 21.17 -15.60
C GLU A 154 -3.46 20.40 -14.91
N LEU A 155 -3.98 19.33 -15.53
CA LEU A 155 -5.01 18.49 -14.90
C LEU A 155 -4.44 17.71 -13.70
N LEU A 156 -3.22 17.18 -13.79
CA LEU A 156 -2.49 16.63 -12.64
C LEU A 156 -2.24 17.68 -11.57
N GLN A 157 -1.76 18.88 -11.94
CA GLN A 157 -1.48 19.95 -10.99
C GLN A 157 -2.75 20.40 -10.27
N LYS A 158 -3.88 20.53 -10.97
CA LYS A 158 -5.20 20.81 -10.36
C LYS A 158 -5.64 19.68 -9.43
N LEU A 159 -5.59 18.40 -9.85
CA LEU A 159 -5.93 17.26 -9.00
C LEU A 159 -5.05 17.17 -7.74
N GLU A 160 -3.75 17.38 -7.88
CA GLU A 160 -2.76 17.29 -6.79
C GLU A 160 -2.87 18.48 -5.82
N LEU A 161 -3.31 19.64 -6.33
CA LEU A 161 -3.69 20.80 -5.52
C LEU A 161 -4.99 20.51 -4.76
N PHE A 162 -6.10 20.13 -5.43
CA PHE A 162 -7.36 19.77 -4.76
C PHE A 162 -7.21 18.64 -3.72
N ALA A 163 -6.41 17.61 -4.01
CA ALA A 163 -6.12 16.53 -3.07
C ALA A 163 -5.33 16.97 -1.82
N THR A 164 -4.70 18.16 -1.84
CA THR A 164 -3.94 18.70 -0.71
C THR A 164 -4.52 19.99 -0.10
N THR A 165 -5.41 20.70 -0.81
CA THR A 165 -6.23 21.83 -0.31
C THR A 165 -7.53 21.36 0.34
N LEU A 166 -7.65 20.08 0.70
CA LEU A 166 -8.78 19.49 1.44
C LEU A 166 -8.87 19.94 2.91
N ASN A 167 -8.13 20.98 3.30
CA ASN A 167 -8.32 21.73 4.55
C ASN A 167 -8.34 23.23 4.22
N ASP A 168 -9.44 23.87 4.61
CA ASP A 168 -9.75 25.31 4.50
C ASP A 168 -10.06 25.88 3.09
N PRO A 169 -11.35 25.97 2.70
CA PRO A 169 -11.79 26.62 1.48
C PRO A 169 -12.04 28.14 1.63
N GLN A 170 -11.67 28.78 2.76
CA GLN A 170 -12.18 30.11 3.11
C GLN A 170 -11.28 31.29 2.68
N ASP A 171 -10.00 31.09 2.36
CA ASP A 171 -9.11 32.18 1.88
C ASP A 171 -9.07 32.27 0.34
N LYS A 172 -10.19 32.72 -0.23
CA LYS A 172 -10.23 33.27 -1.59
C LYS A 172 -10.11 34.78 -1.51
N SER A 173 -8.88 35.28 -1.45
CA SER A 173 -8.57 36.70 -1.57
C SER A 173 -8.24 37.05 -3.04
N ASP A 174 -8.98 38.00 -3.62
CA ASP A 174 -8.93 38.31 -5.05
C ASP A 174 -7.67 39.10 -5.45
N VAL A 175 -6.63 38.37 -5.90
CA VAL A 175 -5.35 38.97 -6.33
C VAL A 175 -4.94 38.47 -7.73
N TYR A 176 -5.77 38.77 -8.73
CA TYR A 176 -5.36 38.87 -10.13
C TYR A 176 -6.01 40.10 -10.77
N SER A 177 -5.28 41.21 -10.72
CA SER A 177 -5.55 42.47 -11.42
C SER A 177 -4.31 42.83 -12.22
N GLY A 178 -4.48 43.23 -13.49
CA GLY A 178 -3.38 43.46 -14.42
C GLY A 178 -3.80 43.18 -15.86
N ASP A 179 -4.61 44.08 -16.42
CA ASP A 179 -4.92 44.10 -17.84
C ASP A 179 -3.66 44.52 -18.64
N ASP A 180 -3.20 43.65 -19.55
CA ASP A 180 -2.09 43.92 -20.47
C ASP A 180 -2.41 43.31 -21.85
N GLU A 181 -3.07 44.08 -22.72
CA GLU A 181 -3.44 43.67 -24.08
C GLU A 181 -2.22 43.71 -25.04
N GLY A 182 -1.19 42.90 -24.75
CA GLY A 182 0.10 42.89 -25.43
C GLY A 182 0.46 41.59 -26.16
N GLU A 183 0.22 41.55 -27.49
CA GLU A 183 0.71 40.55 -28.48
C GLU A 183 0.63 39.04 -28.13
N ALA A 184 -0.24 38.31 -28.86
CA ALA A 184 -0.41 36.85 -28.77
C ALA A 184 0.75 36.01 -29.36
N LYS A 185 1.98 36.14 -28.83
CA LYS A 185 3.17 35.35 -29.22
C LYS A 185 3.89 34.62 -28.07
N GLY A 186 3.44 34.76 -26.82
CA GLY A 186 4.18 34.31 -25.62
C GLY A 186 4.09 32.82 -25.23
N SER A 187 3.13 32.04 -25.74
CA SER A 187 2.65 30.81 -25.07
C SER A 187 3.52 29.53 -25.22
N ILE A 188 4.81 29.64 -25.56
CA ILE A 188 5.70 28.48 -25.76
C ILE A 188 6.59 28.19 -24.53
N ARG A 189 6.76 29.15 -23.59
CA ARG A 189 7.74 29.01 -22.49
C ARG A 189 7.31 28.18 -21.26
N ARG A 190 6.03 27.82 -21.09
CA ARG A 190 5.53 27.26 -19.80
C ARG A 190 5.88 25.78 -19.51
N TRP A 191 6.31 24.97 -20.49
CA TRP A 191 6.50 23.53 -20.24
C TRP A 191 7.60 23.20 -19.20
N PRO A 192 8.83 23.77 -19.28
CA PRO A 192 9.88 23.49 -18.30
C PRO A 192 9.49 23.85 -16.86
N ASP A 193 8.78 24.96 -16.68
CA ASP A 193 8.29 25.41 -15.37
C ASP A 193 7.23 24.45 -14.82
N SER A 194 6.30 23.97 -15.67
CA SER A 194 5.28 23.00 -15.28
C SER A 194 5.87 21.63 -14.89
N ASP A 195 6.95 21.19 -15.54
CA ASP A 195 7.65 19.96 -15.18
C ASP A 195 8.52 20.13 -13.93
N ALA A 196 9.14 21.30 -13.73
CA ALA A 196 9.84 21.64 -12.50
C ALA A 196 8.89 21.69 -11.29
N GLU A 197 7.69 22.27 -11.46
CA GLU A 197 6.65 22.29 -10.43
C GLU A 197 6.11 20.87 -10.17
N ARG A 198 5.77 20.10 -11.21
CA ARG A 198 5.38 18.68 -11.05
C ARG A 198 6.43 17.88 -10.27
N LYS A 199 7.73 18.04 -10.58
CA LYS A 199 8.83 17.40 -9.83
C LYS A 199 8.88 17.88 -8.37
N ARG A 200 8.63 19.16 -8.10
CA ARG A 200 8.54 19.73 -6.74
C ARG A 200 7.38 19.10 -5.95
N ILE A 201 6.18 19.03 -6.53
CA ILE A 201 5.00 18.50 -5.83
C ILE A 201 5.13 16.97 -5.63
N LEU A 202 5.62 16.21 -6.61
CA LEU A 202 5.94 14.79 -6.46
C LEU A 202 6.97 14.54 -5.34
N THR A 203 7.98 15.42 -5.20
CA THR A 203 8.96 15.35 -4.11
C THR A 203 8.34 15.68 -2.75
N ARG A 204 7.45 16.69 -2.68
CA ARG A 204 6.65 17.01 -1.49
C ARG A 204 5.78 15.82 -1.10
N ASN A 205 5.06 15.22 -2.04
CA ASN A 205 4.11 14.15 -1.79
C ASN A 205 4.80 12.82 -1.42
N SER A 206 5.97 12.53 -2.00
CA SER A 206 6.85 11.44 -1.55
C SER A 206 7.32 11.65 -0.09
N THR A 207 7.71 12.89 0.26
CA THR A 207 8.11 13.26 1.62
C THR A 207 6.94 13.12 2.61
N LEU A 208 5.76 13.65 2.26
CA LEU A 208 4.54 13.54 3.08
C LEU A 208 4.12 12.09 3.30
N LYS A 209 4.20 11.24 2.26
CA LYS A 209 3.93 9.79 2.36
C LYS A 209 4.82 9.12 3.40
N HIS A 210 6.12 9.44 3.41
CA HIS A 210 7.06 8.86 4.37
C HIS A 210 6.86 9.41 5.81
N LEU A 211 6.46 10.67 5.97
CA LEU A 211 6.08 11.22 7.28
C LEU A 211 4.80 10.56 7.83
N VAL A 212 3.78 10.38 6.98
CA VAL A 212 2.53 9.65 7.29
C VAL A 212 2.81 8.20 7.68
N GLU A 213 3.68 7.50 6.95
CA GLU A 213 4.14 6.15 7.28
C GLU A 213 4.82 6.09 8.66
N LYS A 214 5.76 7.00 8.91
CA LYS A 214 6.51 7.10 10.17
C LYS A 214 5.59 7.38 11.36
N GLU A 215 4.63 8.30 11.22
CA GLU A 215 3.62 8.57 12.24
C GLU A 215 2.68 7.39 12.45
N ALA A 216 2.27 6.69 11.39
CA ALA A 216 1.41 5.51 11.49
C ALA A 216 2.09 4.37 12.28
N LEU A 217 3.38 4.13 12.02
CA LEU A 217 4.18 3.14 12.76
C LEU A 217 4.42 3.54 14.22
N ALA A 218 4.67 4.82 14.50
CA ALA A 218 4.78 5.34 15.85
C ALA A 218 3.45 5.18 16.62
N LEU A 219 2.34 5.63 16.03
CA LEU A 219 1.01 5.52 16.60
C LEU A 219 0.64 4.06 16.86
N LEU A 220 0.92 3.14 15.93
CA LEU A 220 0.67 1.71 16.08
C LEU A 220 1.41 1.13 17.29
N ARG A 221 2.67 1.52 17.52
CA ARG A 221 3.47 1.07 18.67
C ARG A 221 2.83 1.50 20.00
N TYR A 222 2.49 2.77 20.16
CA TYR A 222 1.86 3.27 21.40
C TYR A 222 0.44 2.73 21.58
N SER A 223 -0.34 2.66 20.50
CA SER A 223 -1.70 2.12 20.51
C SER A 223 -1.72 0.65 20.93
N ARG A 224 -0.81 -0.19 20.41
CA ARG A 224 -0.70 -1.60 20.85
C ARG A 224 -0.36 -1.69 22.33
N ALA A 225 0.61 -0.93 22.82
CA ALA A 225 1.01 -0.95 24.24
C ALA A 225 -0.11 -0.51 25.21
N LEU A 226 -1.06 0.32 24.76
CA LEU A 226 -2.13 0.87 25.60
C LEU A 226 -3.49 0.17 25.40
N LEU A 227 -3.76 -0.40 24.24
CA LEU A 227 -5.02 -1.08 23.90
C LEU A 227 -4.96 -2.60 24.12
N LEU A 228 -3.82 -3.25 23.84
CA LEU A 228 -3.63 -4.69 24.09
C LEU A 228 -3.35 -4.92 25.58
N ARG A 229 -4.42 -4.80 26.38
CA ARG A 229 -4.42 -5.18 27.79
C ARG A 229 -3.89 -6.62 27.90
N PRO A 230 -2.87 -6.89 28.75
CA PRO A 230 -2.47 -8.25 29.02
C PRO A 230 -3.71 -9.02 29.47
N LYS A 231 -4.15 -10.02 28.68
CA LYS A 231 -5.23 -10.92 29.11
C LYS A 231 -4.69 -11.65 30.32
N ARG A 232 -5.05 -11.15 31.50
CA ARG A 232 -4.71 -11.75 32.77
C ARG A 232 -5.13 -13.21 32.65
N ARG A 233 -4.16 -14.12 32.71
CA ARG A 233 -4.48 -15.53 32.86
C ARG A 233 -5.08 -15.62 34.25
N ASP A 234 -6.39 -15.53 34.32
CA ASP A 234 -7.15 -15.90 35.51
C ASP A 234 -6.99 -17.40 35.62
N SER A 235 -5.86 -17.77 36.22
CA SER A 235 -5.39 -19.11 36.42
C SER A 235 -6.29 -19.73 37.46
N GLY A 236 -7.42 -20.26 36.98
CA GLY A 236 -8.42 -21.02 37.73
C GLY A 236 -7.89 -22.36 38.24
N PHE A 237 -6.64 -22.39 38.73
CA PHE A 237 -6.29 -23.29 39.81
C PHE A 237 -7.22 -22.93 40.98
N PRO A 238 -8.15 -23.80 41.39
CA PRO A 238 -8.91 -23.54 42.59
C PRO A 238 -7.91 -23.43 43.75
N HIS A 239 -7.91 -22.29 44.44
CA HIS A 239 -7.08 -22.10 45.63
C HIS A 239 -7.59 -23.05 46.72
N ARG A 240 -7.12 -24.29 46.70
CA ARG A 240 -7.27 -25.23 47.81
C ARG A 240 -6.45 -24.63 48.95
N SER A 241 -7.15 -24.02 49.90
CA SER A 241 -6.57 -23.25 51.01
C SER A 241 -5.90 -24.18 52.02
N VAL A 242 -4.75 -24.74 51.62
CA VAL A 242 -3.82 -25.36 52.55
C VAL A 242 -3.23 -24.23 53.39
N PHE A 243 -3.75 -24.09 54.61
CA PHE A 243 -3.21 -23.19 55.61
C PHE A 243 -1.73 -23.54 55.85
N SER A 244 -0.84 -22.59 55.58
CA SER A 244 0.56 -22.68 55.94
C SER A 244 0.81 -21.69 57.09
N PRO A 245 0.78 -22.14 58.36
CA PRO A 245 1.01 -21.28 59.50
C PRO A 245 2.50 -21.04 59.69
N PHE A 246 3.02 -19.95 59.11
CA PHE A 246 4.40 -19.52 59.34
C PHE A 246 4.50 -18.12 59.96
N SER A 247 4.79 -18.15 61.26
CA SER A 247 5.45 -17.16 62.12
C SER A 247 5.27 -15.67 61.81
N GLU A 248 4.54 -15.02 62.70
CA GLU A 248 4.78 -13.63 63.07
C GLU A 248 6.21 -13.49 63.67
N SER A 249 7.15 -12.84 62.98
CA SER A 249 8.28 -12.13 63.61
C SER A 249 9.15 -11.38 62.60
N CYS A 250 8.81 -10.11 62.35
CA CYS A 250 9.76 -9.13 61.82
C CYS A 250 9.31 -7.69 62.15
N VAL A 251 9.44 -7.31 63.42
CA VAL A 251 9.23 -5.92 63.87
C VAL A 251 10.54 -5.14 63.64
N CYS A 252 10.65 -4.50 62.48
CA CYS A 252 11.67 -3.48 62.23
C CYS A 252 11.01 -2.11 62.18
N ALA A 253 10.95 -1.44 63.32
CA ALA A 253 10.55 -0.04 63.38
C ALA A 253 11.62 0.85 62.72
N ALA A 254 11.19 1.74 61.83
CA ALA A 254 12.02 2.84 61.32
C ALA A 254 11.20 4.14 61.43
N SER A 255 11.72 5.10 62.18
CA SER A 255 10.96 6.27 62.61
C SER A 255 10.57 7.21 61.46
N ALA A 256 9.38 7.80 61.56
CA ALA A 256 8.99 8.92 60.73
C ALA A 256 9.75 10.18 61.16
N THR A 257 10.81 10.53 60.43
CA THR A 257 11.52 11.82 60.60
C THR A 257 11.10 12.79 59.50
N LEU A 258 10.32 13.80 59.86
CA LEU A 258 10.04 14.96 59.01
C LEU A 258 11.33 15.75 58.77
N LEU A 259 11.85 15.77 57.55
CA LEU A 259 12.74 16.84 57.08
C LEU A 259 12.49 17.19 55.61
N THR A 260 12.88 18.42 55.28
CA THR A 260 12.43 19.22 54.15
C THR A 260 13.45 19.30 53.00
N VAL A 261 12.93 19.27 51.77
CA VAL A 261 13.35 20.11 50.62
C VAL A 261 14.67 19.78 49.89
N THR A 262 14.66 20.06 48.57
CA THR A 262 15.77 20.07 47.59
C THR A 262 16.60 18.79 47.39
N SER A 263 16.20 18.00 46.39
CA SER A 263 17.14 17.39 45.44
C SER A 263 16.48 17.24 44.07
N VAL A 264 16.94 17.99 43.07
CA VAL A 264 16.52 17.86 41.67
C VAL A 264 17.64 17.19 40.91
N GLY A 265 17.48 15.92 40.53
CA GLY A 265 18.46 15.22 39.69
C GLY A 265 18.48 13.70 39.79
N GLN A 266 18.00 13.09 40.88
CA GLN A 266 17.94 11.63 40.98
C GLN A 266 16.67 11.06 40.33
N PRO A 267 16.77 9.99 39.51
CA PRO A 267 15.60 9.28 39.00
C PRO A 267 14.95 8.51 40.16
N VAL A 268 13.79 9.00 40.62
CA VAL A 268 12.99 8.33 41.64
C VAL A 268 12.56 6.95 41.12
N ALA A 269 13.13 5.89 41.67
CA ALA A 269 12.69 4.53 41.42
C ALA A 269 11.24 4.40 41.93
N PRO A 270 10.24 4.09 41.06
CA PRO A 270 8.85 4.06 41.47
C PRO A 270 8.63 2.86 42.41
N SER A 271 8.40 3.13 43.69
CA SER A 271 8.08 2.11 44.69
C SER A 271 6.76 1.43 44.34
N LEU A 272 6.82 0.13 44.03
CA LEU A 272 5.65 -0.65 43.59
C LEU A 272 4.71 -0.97 44.77
N SER A 273 3.95 0.02 45.22
CA SER A 273 2.82 -0.19 46.13
C SER A 273 1.79 -1.12 45.46
N SER A 274 1.58 -2.31 46.02
CA SER A 274 0.99 -3.46 45.35
C SER A 274 -0.54 -3.44 45.17
N SER A 275 -1.18 -2.28 45.31
CA SER A 275 -2.63 -2.12 45.34
C SER A 275 -3.24 -1.58 44.02
N THR A 276 -4.40 -2.11 43.65
CA THR A 276 -5.18 -1.82 42.42
C THR A 276 -4.46 -2.12 41.09
N LYS A 277 -4.63 -3.35 40.60
CA LYS A 277 -3.91 -3.95 39.46
C LYS A 277 -4.40 -3.51 38.06
N TYR A 278 -4.86 -2.26 37.91
CA TYR A 278 -5.40 -1.73 36.66
C TYR A 278 -4.76 -0.38 36.31
N SER A 279 -4.12 -0.30 35.14
CA SER A 279 -3.57 0.96 34.61
C SER A 279 -4.64 2.05 34.59
N PRO A 280 -4.38 3.27 35.09
CA PRO A 280 -5.37 4.34 35.12
C PRO A 280 -5.88 4.70 33.72
N TRP A 281 -5.05 4.52 32.69
CA TRP A 281 -5.44 4.64 31.28
C TRP A 281 -6.67 3.79 30.93
N ALA A 282 -6.73 2.56 31.44
CA ALA A 282 -7.80 1.60 31.15
C ALA A 282 -9.16 2.00 31.72
N LYS A 283 -9.21 3.00 32.61
CA LYS A 283 -10.43 3.60 33.18
C LYS A 283 -10.96 4.79 32.35
N LEU A 284 -10.15 5.37 31.46
CA LEU A 284 -10.58 6.49 30.63
C LEU A 284 -11.63 6.02 29.59
N PRO A 285 -12.69 6.80 29.32
CA PRO A 285 -13.58 6.55 28.18
C PRO A 285 -12.80 6.43 26.88
N THR A 286 -13.20 5.49 26.00
CA THR A 286 -12.49 5.21 24.73
C THR A 286 -12.29 6.48 23.89
N LYS A 287 -13.28 7.39 23.85
CA LYS A 287 -13.16 8.68 23.15
C LYS A 287 -11.94 9.50 23.62
N LEU A 288 -11.64 9.52 24.92
CA LEU A 288 -10.47 10.22 25.47
C LEU A 288 -9.17 9.47 25.20
N GLN A 289 -9.15 8.14 25.30
CA GLN A 289 -7.97 7.35 24.93
C GLN A 289 -7.55 7.59 23.48
N LEU A 290 -8.51 7.55 22.55
CA LEU A 290 -8.27 7.78 21.12
C LEU A 290 -7.87 9.25 20.85
N HIS A 291 -8.44 10.22 21.58
CA HIS A 291 -8.07 11.63 21.47
C HIS A 291 -6.65 11.90 21.98
N ILE A 292 -6.24 11.32 23.12
CA ILE A 292 -4.88 11.48 23.64
C ILE A 292 -3.86 10.81 22.70
N LEU A 293 -4.16 9.60 22.21
CA LEU A 293 -3.37 8.95 21.16
C LEU A 293 -3.28 9.80 19.88
N SER A 294 -4.31 10.59 19.57
CA SER A 294 -4.34 11.41 18.35
C SER A 294 -3.25 12.49 18.28
N PHE A 295 -2.71 12.93 19.42
CA PHE A 295 -1.57 13.87 19.49
C PHE A 295 -0.23 13.24 19.11
N LEU A 296 -0.11 11.90 19.14
CA LEU A 296 1.12 11.19 18.78
C LEU A 296 1.32 11.07 17.25
N ALA A 297 0.32 11.50 16.47
CA ALA A 297 0.32 11.44 15.02
C ALA A 297 -0.61 12.55 14.44
N PRO A 298 -0.17 13.82 14.45
CA PRO A 298 -0.97 14.95 13.99
C PRO A 298 -1.19 14.98 12.47
N MET A 299 -0.28 14.44 11.65
CA MET A 299 -0.39 14.41 10.19
C MET A 299 -1.40 13.37 9.68
N LEU A 300 -1.84 12.44 10.53
CA LEU A 300 -2.78 11.40 10.14
C LEU A 300 -4.23 11.89 10.16
N SER A 301 -4.98 11.59 9.09
CA SER A 301 -6.42 11.86 9.04
C SER A 301 -7.17 11.09 10.14
N ARG A 302 -8.35 11.57 10.52
CA ARG A 302 -9.20 10.88 11.52
C ARG A 302 -9.51 9.44 11.10
N ALA A 303 -9.71 9.20 9.80
CA ALA A 303 -9.94 7.86 9.25
C ALA A 303 -8.68 6.96 9.36
N GLN A 304 -7.50 7.48 9.02
CA GLN A 304 -6.23 6.75 9.18
C GLN A 304 -5.99 6.35 10.64
N ARG A 305 -6.16 7.29 11.58
CA ARG A 305 -6.04 7.03 13.03
C ARG A 305 -7.02 5.94 13.48
N ILE A 306 -8.29 6.00 13.08
CA ILE A 306 -9.28 4.95 13.38
C ILE A 306 -8.85 3.58 12.84
N ARG A 307 -8.40 3.48 11.59
CA ARG A 307 -7.91 2.20 11.00
C ARG A 307 -6.74 1.64 11.82
N ILE A 308 -5.79 2.48 12.22
CA ILE A 308 -4.64 2.09 13.06
C ILE A 308 -5.09 1.64 14.45
N PHE A 309 -6.05 2.32 15.08
CA PHE A 309 -6.57 1.93 16.39
C PHE A 309 -7.31 0.59 16.35
N THR A 310 -8.15 0.36 15.35
CA THR A 310 -8.83 -0.94 15.13
C THR A 310 -7.80 -2.05 14.93
N TYR A 311 -6.83 -1.87 14.03
CA TYR A 311 -5.75 -2.83 13.81
C TYR A 311 -4.92 -3.10 15.07
N ALA A 312 -4.50 -2.03 15.77
CA ALA A 312 -3.74 -2.12 17.03
C ALA A 312 -4.49 -2.83 18.16
N SER A 313 -5.83 -2.74 18.19
CA SER A 313 -6.67 -3.36 19.21
C SER A 313 -6.88 -4.87 19.02
N SER A 314 -6.69 -5.39 17.80
CA SER A 314 -6.92 -6.81 17.50
C SER A 314 -5.67 -7.66 17.80
N PRO A 315 -5.74 -8.65 18.72
CA PRO A 315 -4.61 -9.53 19.01
C PRO A 315 -4.15 -10.39 17.82
N SER A 316 -5.03 -10.67 16.85
CA SER A 316 -4.68 -11.46 15.65
C SER A 316 -3.73 -10.72 14.68
N THR A 317 -3.48 -9.43 14.90
CA THR A 317 -2.53 -8.64 14.12
C THR A 317 -1.11 -8.68 14.67
N LEU A 318 -0.92 -9.26 15.86
CA LEU A 318 0.41 -9.50 16.40
C LEU A 318 1.14 -10.53 15.53
N PRO A 319 2.46 -10.38 15.30
CA PRO A 319 3.27 -11.48 14.79
C PRO A 319 3.05 -12.70 15.68
N ALA A 320 2.91 -13.88 15.09
CA ALA A 320 2.95 -15.12 15.84
C ALA A 320 4.25 -15.14 16.65
N LEU A 321 4.12 -15.13 17.98
CA LEU A 321 5.28 -15.39 18.83
C LEU A 321 5.79 -16.77 18.44
N PRO A 322 7.09 -16.94 18.12
CA PRO A 322 7.63 -18.27 17.87
C PRO A 322 7.31 -19.10 19.11
N GLU A 323 6.61 -20.22 18.94
CA GLU A 323 6.30 -21.08 20.08
C GLU A 323 7.62 -21.43 20.77
N PRO A 324 7.69 -21.34 22.11
CA PRO A 324 8.93 -21.62 22.83
C PRO A 324 9.28 -23.08 22.56
N ALA A 325 10.23 -23.28 21.63
CA ALA A 325 10.53 -24.57 21.02
C ALA A 325 10.65 -25.61 22.12
N SER A 326 9.73 -26.59 22.12
CA SER A 326 9.42 -27.36 23.31
C SER A 326 10.65 -28.14 23.75
N ALA A 327 11.31 -27.62 24.78
CA ALA A 327 12.56 -28.14 25.28
C ALA A 327 12.29 -29.48 25.98
N GLN A 328 12.27 -30.54 25.17
CA GLN A 328 12.26 -31.93 25.63
C GLN A 328 13.63 -32.26 26.25
N CYS A 329 13.93 -31.62 27.38
CA CYS A 329 14.93 -32.10 28.33
C CYS A 329 14.40 -33.39 28.96
N GLY A 330 14.46 -34.47 28.20
CA GLY A 330 14.24 -35.83 28.70
C GLY A 330 15.28 -36.15 29.78
N PRO A 331 14.87 -36.55 30.99
CA PRO A 331 15.81 -36.89 32.05
C PRO A 331 16.34 -38.33 31.86
N GLY A 332 17.62 -38.45 31.52
CA GLY A 332 18.37 -39.72 31.50
C GLY A 332 19.32 -39.84 30.30
N THR A 333 20.48 -40.50 30.39
CA THR A 333 21.17 -41.06 31.58
C THR A 333 22.68 -41.11 31.27
N PRO A 334 23.59 -40.77 32.19
CA PRO A 334 25.03 -40.88 31.93
C PRO A 334 25.49 -42.35 31.99
N ALA A 335 25.93 -42.89 30.84
CA ALA A 335 26.65 -44.16 30.76
C ALA A 335 28.15 -43.90 30.51
N ALA A 336 29.02 -44.58 31.25
CA ALA A 336 30.47 -44.39 31.23
C ALA A 336 31.22 -45.60 30.67
N SER A 337 32.56 -45.45 30.49
CA SER A 337 33.50 -46.32 29.75
C SER A 337 33.50 -46.04 28.24
N GLY A 338 34.62 -45.77 27.54
CA GLY A 338 36.07 -45.80 27.86
C GLY A 338 36.84 -46.59 26.77
N PRO A 339 38.19 -46.59 26.69
CA PRO A 339 39.21 -45.77 27.34
C PRO A 339 40.23 -45.12 26.35
N LEU A 340 41.24 -44.41 26.89
CA LEU A 340 42.57 -44.04 26.35
C LEU A 340 42.81 -43.86 24.82
N GLY A 341 43.28 -42.65 24.45
CA GLY A 341 44.04 -42.37 23.23
C GLY A 341 44.89 -41.10 23.37
N THR A 342 46.21 -41.18 23.17
CA THR A 342 47.18 -40.07 23.39
C THR A 342 47.69 -39.45 22.09
N GLY A 343 47.81 -38.12 22.04
CA GLY A 343 48.26 -37.32 20.90
C GLY A 343 47.46 -36.00 20.88
N LEU A 344 47.95 -34.81 21.26
CA LEU A 344 49.25 -34.13 21.11
C LEU A 344 49.42 -33.51 19.70
N ASP A 345 49.53 -32.16 19.69
CA ASP A 345 49.89 -31.25 18.59
C ASP A 345 48.84 -30.96 17.48
N GLY A 346 49.06 -29.90 16.69
CA GLY A 346 48.47 -29.78 15.33
C GLY A 346 47.55 -28.60 14.97
N GLY A 347 48.03 -27.36 15.11
CA GLY A 347 48.05 -26.35 14.03
C GLY A 347 46.78 -25.86 13.26
N LEU A 348 46.74 -24.54 13.01
CA LEU A 348 45.89 -23.90 11.99
C LEU A 348 46.18 -24.40 10.56
N THR A 349 45.15 -24.81 9.83
CA THR A 349 45.06 -24.67 8.35
C THR A 349 43.61 -24.29 8.00
N PHE A 350 43.27 -23.29 7.18
CA PHE A 350 43.71 -22.95 5.81
C PHE A 350 43.53 -24.09 4.80
N TRP A 351 42.28 -24.33 4.40
CA TRP A 351 41.98 -25.17 3.24
C TRP A 351 42.29 -24.47 1.91
N ARG A 352 42.89 -25.24 1.00
CA ARG A 352 43.61 -24.76 -0.18
C ARG A 352 42.85 -25.09 -1.48
N ARG A 353 42.98 -24.22 -2.48
CA ARG A 353 42.52 -24.39 -3.87
C ARG A 353 43.19 -25.59 -4.56
N ALA A 354 42.40 -26.34 -5.33
CA ALA A 354 42.81 -27.22 -6.45
C ALA A 354 41.81 -26.96 -7.62
N THR A 355 42.07 -27.01 -8.94
CA THR A 355 42.92 -27.82 -9.83
C THR A 355 42.54 -29.31 -9.84
N ASN A 356 42.31 -30.01 -10.96
CA ASN A 356 42.44 -29.71 -12.41
C ASN A 356 41.56 -30.72 -13.21
N THR A 357 41.24 -30.60 -14.51
CA THR A 357 41.61 -29.62 -15.57
C THR A 357 40.31 -29.17 -16.30
N TYR A 358 39.95 -29.32 -17.61
CA TYR A 358 40.58 -29.74 -18.88
C TYR A 358 39.82 -29.12 -20.09
N GLY A 359 40.52 -28.51 -21.06
CA GLY A 359 39.99 -28.05 -22.37
C GLY A 359 39.22 -26.70 -22.35
N GLY A 360 39.40 -25.79 -23.32
CA GLY A 360 40.39 -25.75 -24.40
C GLY A 360 40.19 -24.59 -25.40
N SER A 361 41.29 -24.16 -26.05
CA SER A 361 41.38 -23.22 -27.20
C SER A 361 41.28 -21.69 -26.95
N MET A 362 42.17 -20.98 -27.67
CA MET A 362 42.20 -19.55 -28.07
C MET A 362 41.87 -18.39 -27.10
N GLY A 363 42.66 -17.30 -27.18
CA GLY A 363 42.22 -15.95 -26.79
C GLY A 363 43.32 -15.00 -26.28
N GLY A 364 43.92 -14.20 -27.17
CA GLY A 364 45.12 -13.39 -26.91
C GLY A 364 45.08 -12.33 -25.80
N TYR A 365 46.28 -11.92 -25.37
CA TYR A 365 46.50 -10.76 -24.50
C TYR A 365 46.07 -9.45 -25.19
N ALA A 366 45.26 -8.64 -24.52
CA ALA A 366 44.94 -7.27 -24.92
C ALA A 366 45.07 -6.30 -23.73
N ASN A 367 46.14 -5.51 -23.71
CA ASN A 367 46.45 -4.58 -22.62
C ASN A 367 45.69 -3.25 -22.81
N GLY A 368 44.52 -3.10 -22.16
CA GLY A 368 43.56 -2.02 -22.45
C GLY A 368 43.36 -1.01 -21.32
N LYS A 369 44.06 0.13 -21.38
CA LYS A 369 43.80 1.29 -20.49
C LYS A 369 42.38 1.85 -20.70
N ARG A 370 41.49 1.74 -19.70
CA ARG A 370 40.23 2.51 -19.67
C ARG A 370 40.41 3.82 -18.89
N MET A 371 40.85 4.86 -19.61
CA MET A 371 40.49 6.25 -19.28
C MET A 371 39.15 6.56 -19.96
N GLY A 372 38.16 7.04 -19.21
CA GLY A 372 36.86 7.40 -19.73
C GLY A 372 36.03 8.15 -18.69
N ALA A 373 35.52 9.33 -19.03
CA ALA A 373 34.84 10.22 -18.09
C ALA A 373 33.35 9.84 -17.94
N GLY A 374 32.87 9.78 -16.69
CA GLY A 374 31.46 9.45 -16.37
C GLY A 374 31.16 9.39 -14.87
N ASN A 375 31.91 10.11 -14.03
CA ASN A 375 32.02 9.78 -12.60
C ASN A 375 30.97 10.46 -11.68
N ARG A 376 29.76 10.79 -12.17
CA ARG A 376 28.66 11.26 -11.32
C ARG A 376 27.69 10.12 -10.96
N ASP A 377 27.32 9.29 -11.92
CA ASP A 377 26.40 8.16 -11.65
C ASP A 377 27.03 7.06 -10.80
N SER A 378 28.36 6.90 -10.81
CA SER A 378 29.09 5.95 -9.96
C SER A 378 28.83 6.16 -8.46
N VAL A 379 28.51 7.38 -8.02
CA VAL A 379 28.22 7.70 -6.61
C VAL A 379 26.78 7.31 -6.25
N MET A 380 25.81 7.64 -7.12
CA MET A 380 24.42 7.24 -6.93
C MET A 380 24.24 5.72 -7.00
N TYR A 381 24.94 5.05 -7.92
CA TYR A 381 24.98 3.60 -8.03
C TYR A 381 25.56 2.95 -6.77
N ARG A 382 26.70 3.43 -6.27
CA ARG A 382 27.30 2.91 -5.01
C ARG A 382 26.41 3.13 -3.80
N ARG A 383 25.69 4.25 -3.72
CA ARG A 383 24.73 4.50 -2.64
C ARG A 383 23.54 3.53 -2.73
N ARG A 384 22.95 3.36 -3.92
CA ARG A 384 21.86 2.42 -4.18
C ARG A 384 22.24 0.97 -3.82
N GLU A 385 23.44 0.52 -4.18
CA GLU A 385 23.91 -0.82 -3.81
C GLU A 385 24.20 -0.97 -2.31
N ALA A 386 24.69 0.07 -1.63
CA ALA A 386 24.85 0.06 -0.18
C ALA A 386 23.49 -0.03 0.55
N ASP A 387 22.52 0.77 0.10
CA ASP A 387 21.15 0.75 0.63
C ASP A 387 20.48 -0.62 0.35
N ARG A 388 20.68 -1.21 -0.84
CA ARG A 388 20.21 -2.55 -1.21
C ARG A 388 20.83 -3.64 -0.34
N ALA A 389 22.14 -3.59 -0.09
CA ALA A 389 22.83 -4.53 0.78
C ALA A 389 22.39 -4.41 2.26
N GLN A 390 22.13 -3.18 2.74
CA GLN A 390 21.59 -2.95 4.07
C GLN A 390 20.15 -3.46 4.20
N TRP A 391 19.32 -3.32 3.16
CA TRP A 391 17.98 -3.90 3.10
C TRP A 391 18.02 -5.43 3.10
N LEU A 392 18.78 -6.07 2.21
CA LEU A 392 18.97 -7.53 2.16
C LEU A 392 19.38 -8.10 3.53
N LYS A 393 20.35 -7.44 4.18
CA LYS A 393 20.80 -7.79 5.54
C LYS A 393 19.70 -7.66 6.60
N SER A 394 18.81 -6.68 6.49
CA SER A 394 17.71 -6.49 7.46
C SER A 394 16.60 -7.54 7.31
N VAL A 395 16.31 -7.96 6.07
CA VAL A 395 15.34 -9.04 5.77
C VAL A 395 15.95 -10.47 5.86
N ARG A 396 17.24 -10.58 6.23
CA ARG A 396 18.01 -11.84 6.29
C ARG A 396 18.05 -12.62 4.97
N CYS A 397 17.95 -11.94 3.83
CA CYS A 397 18.01 -12.56 2.51
C CYS A 397 19.40 -12.33 1.88
N SER A 398 19.95 -13.35 1.23
CA SER A 398 21.31 -13.29 0.64
C SER A 398 21.34 -12.71 -0.77
N ALA A 399 20.25 -12.85 -1.53
CA ALA A 399 20.08 -12.31 -2.87
C ALA A 399 18.61 -11.96 -3.11
N PHE A 400 18.36 -10.98 -3.96
CA PHE A 400 17.04 -10.70 -4.53
C PHE A 400 17.25 -10.41 -6.00
N GLU A 401 16.76 -11.32 -6.83
CA GLU A 401 16.70 -11.17 -8.27
C GLU A 401 15.25 -10.86 -8.63
N LEU A 402 15.04 -9.80 -9.40
CA LEU A 402 13.78 -9.59 -10.09
C LEU A 402 13.78 -10.54 -11.29
N GLU A 403 12.73 -11.32 -11.44
CA GLU A 403 12.41 -11.91 -12.74
C GLU A 403 12.35 -10.76 -13.74
N LYS A 404 13.14 -10.85 -14.80
CA LYS A 404 13.06 -9.89 -15.89
C LYS A 404 11.76 -10.17 -16.62
N GLU A 405 10.90 -9.17 -16.75
CA GLU A 405 9.96 -9.15 -17.85
C GLU A 405 10.80 -9.24 -19.14
N GLU A 406 10.58 -10.30 -19.93
CA GLU A 406 11.22 -10.44 -21.22
C GLU A 406 10.61 -9.40 -22.15
N GLU A 407 11.37 -8.37 -22.51
CA GLU A 407 10.97 -7.38 -23.51
C GLU A 407 10.80 -8.12 -24.84
N GLU A 408 9.55 -8.41 -25.21
CA GLU A 408 9.18 -9.20 -26.37
C GLU A 408 9.57 -8.44 -27.65
N GLU A 409 10.72 -8.80 -28.24
CA GLU A 409 11.33 -8.11 -29.40
C GLU A 409 10.52 -8.39 -30.68
N THR A 410 9.38 -7.69 -30.82
CA THR A 410 8.52 -7.77 -32.01
C THR A 410 9.28 -7.35 -33.27
N ARG A 411 9.28 -8.21 -34.30
CA ARG A 411 10.02 -8.02 -35.55
C ARG A 411 9.26 -8.57 -36.76
#